data_AF-A0A968XH25-F1
#
_entry.id   AF-A0A968XH25-F1
#
_cell.length_a   1.000
_cell.length_b   1.000
_cell.length_c   1.000
_cell.angle_alpha   90.00
_cell.angle_beta   90.00
_cell.angle_gamma   90.00
#
_symmetry.space_group_name_H-M   'P 1'
#
loop_
_entity.id
_entity.type
_entity.pdbx_description
1 polymer ?
#
loop_
_entity_poly.entity_id
_entity_poly.type
_entity_poly.pdbx_seq_one_letter_code
_entity_poly.pdbx_strand_id
1 'polypeptide(L)'
;MNLNNFDPGVFLRDYWQKKPHLIRGAFGHWQNPLAPDALAGLACEEEVESRLVVQESHGLRAEFGPFDESDFARLGAEPWTLLVQAVDHFDPEVAALIAPFRFIPDWRIDDVMVSYASDGGGVGAHFDQYDVFLIQGLGRRRWQIGGFCDQGSPLIPHDDLRLLAEFQAEEEWVLEPGDMLYIPPGIAHNGIAVGDDCMTYSIGFRAPSVAEMLGDYCDHIIETMVKDERYGDPGLTGQDNAGEIGAHAIDRLHAMMVGALSDKADFARWFGHYNSLPKYPDMDWTAEKAFTTKSLIGRLEGGAYVIRNPAARTAFIETGGGDVMLFAGGQEFACTGHLAIFARALCGDMRAEAGSELLADQEAKPVLLTLLNQGIIAFSDP
;
A
#
# COMPACT_ATOMS: atom_id res chain seq x y z
N MET A 1 -15.49 -1.75 -12.17
CA MET A 1 -15.28 -0.58 -13.07
C MET A 1 -14.19 -0.96 -14.08
N ASN A 2 -14.17 -0.42 -15.30
CA ASN A 2 -13.12 -0.69 -16.29
C ASN A 2 -12.50 0.63 -16.74
N LEU A 3 -11.18 0.63 -16.99
CA LEU A 3 -10.48 1.78 -17.57
C LEU A 3 -10.78 1.86 -19.08
N ASN A 4 -11.25 3.02 -19.51
CA ASN A 4 -11.45 3.35 -20.91
C ASN A 4 -10.20 4.03 -21.48
N ASN A 5 -9.94 3.82 -22.78
CA ASN A 5 -8.83 4.44 -23.50
C ASN A 5 -7.46 4.22 -22.84
N PHE A 6 -7.30 3.11 -22.12
CA PHE A 6 -6.08 2.78 -21.38
C PHE A 6 -5.55 1.41 -21.83
N ASP A 7 -4.30 1.39 -22.29
CA ASP A 7 -3.58 0.16 -22.62
C ASP A 7 -2.46 -0.04 -21.58
N PRO A 8 -2.57 -1.06 -20.70
CA PRO A 8 -1.57 -1.33 -19.68
C PRO A 8 -0.16 -1.56 -20.24
N GLY A 9 -0.04 -2.19 -21.41
CA GLY A 9 1.26 -2.47 -22.04
C GLY A 9 1.94 -1.22 -22.55
N VAL A 10 1.18 -0.29 -23.15
CA VAL A 10 1.68 1.03 -23.54
C VAL A 10 2.05 1.86 -22.30
N PHE A 11 1.19 1.83 -21.29
CA PHE A 11 1.42 2.59 -20.06
C PHE A 11 2.72 2.18 -19.35
N LEU A 12 2.93 0.88 -19.14
CA LEU A 12 4.15 0.34 -18.51
C LEU A 12 5.42 0.67 -19.32
N ARG A 13 5.32 0.63 -20.65
CA ARG A 13 6.45 0.92 -21.54
C ARG A 13 6.82 2.40 -21.54
N ASP A 14 5.86 3.30 -21.53
CA ASP A 14 6.10 4.72 -21.84
C ASP A 14 5.97 5.67 -20.63
N TYR A 15 5.28 5.27 -19.56
CA TYR A 15 4.89 6.18 -18.46
C TYR A 15 5.26 5.68 -17.07
N TRP A 16 4.99 4.41 -16.73
CA TRP A 16 5.25 3.88 -15.39
C TRP A 16 6.71 4.10 -14.96
N GLN A 17 6.89 4.78 -13.82
CA GLN A 17 8.14 5.26 -13.24
C GLN A 17 9.00 6.11 -14.18
N LYS A 18 8.38 6.84 -15.12
CA LYS A 18 9.09 7.62 -16.15
C LYS A 18 8.59 9.05 -16.23
N LYS A 19 7.28 9.24 -16.43
CA LYS A 19 6.71 10.59 -16.60
C LYS A 19 5.21 10.63 -16.26
N PRO A 20 4.69 11.81 -15.89
CA PRO A 20 3.27 12.02 -15.64
C PRO A 20 2.41 11.68 -16.87
N HIS A 21 1.16 11.27 -16.62
CA HIS A 21 0.20 10.99 -17.68
C HIS A 21 -1.22 11.35 -17.28
N LEU A 22 -1.79 12.34 -17.95
CA LEU A 22 -3.21 12.68 -17.86
C LEU A 22 -4.04 11.77 -18.79
N ILE A 23 -5.06 11.15 -18.24
CA ILE A 23 -5.99 10.25 -18.93
C ILE A 23 -7.41 10.82 -18.74
N ARG A 24 -7.98 11.34 -19.83
CA ARG A 24 -9.32 11.95 -19.83
C ARG A 24 -10.41 10.89 -19.96
N GLY A 25 -11.46 11.01 -19.15
CA GLY A 25 -12.57 10.05 -19.13
C GLY A 25 -12.09 8.61 -18.94
N ALA A 26 -11.16 8.41 -18.00
CA ALA A 26 -10.60 7.11 -17.68
C ALA A 26 -11.69 6.11 -17.28
N PHE A 27 -12.82 6.59 -16.77
CA PHE A 27 -13.99 5.79 -16.45
C PHE A 27 -15.19 6.21 -17.30
N GLY A 28 -15.77 5.29 -18.07
CA GLY A 28 -16.84 5.61 -19.03
C GLY A 28 -18.14 6.13 -18.42
N HIS A 29 -18.49 5.62 -17.24
CA HIS A 29 -19.61 6.10 -16.43
C HIS A 29 -19.12 6.21 -15.00
N TRP A 30 -18.48 7.34 -14.68
CA TRP A 30 -18.05 7.62 -13.32
C TRP A 30 -19.26 7.81 -12.39
N GLN A 31 -19.24 7.07 -11.28
CA GLN A 31 -20.11 7.29 -10.13
C GLN A 31 -19.19 7.40 -8.93
N ASN A 32 -19.36 8.46 -8.15
CA ASN A 32 -18.51 8.71 -7.01
C ASN A 32 -18.83 7.68 -5.90
N PRO A 33 -17.86 6.82 -5.50
CA PRO A 33 -18.11 5.72 -4.56
C PRO A 33 -18.55 6.16 -3.17
N LEU A 34 -17.97 7.25 -2.66
CA LEU A 34 -18.14 7.65 -1.27
C LEU A 34 -18.66 9.08 -1.15
N ALA A 35 -19.75 9.29 -0.41
CA ALA A 35 -20.27 10.62 -0.14
C ALA A 35 -19.33 11.44 0.78
N PRO A 36 -19.23 12.77 0.63
CA PRO A 36 -18.42 13.63 1.51
C PRO A 36 -18.67 13.42 3.01
N ASP A 37 -19.94 13.33 3.42
CA ASP A 37 -20.31 13.13 4.83
C ASP A 37 -19.86 11.77 5.36
N ALA A 38 -19.83 10.73 4.51
CA ALA A 38 -19.32 9.42 4.90
C ALA A 38 -17.79 9.46 5.10
N LEU A 39 -17.06 10.21 4.26
CA LEU A 39 -15.62 10.45 4.47
C LEU A 39 -15.34 11.19 5.77
N ALA A 40 -16.12 12.24 6.07
CA ALA A 40 -16.01 12.97 7.34
C ALA A 40 -16.32 12.07 8.54
N GLY A 41 -17.33 11.21 8.44
CA GLY A 41 -17.65 10.20 9.45
C GLY A 41 -16.50 9.24 9.72
N LEU A 42 -15.86 8.71 8.66
CA LEU A 42 -14.67 7.86 8.82
C LEU A 42 -13.54 8.58 9.55
N ALA A 43 -13.34 9.88 9.30
CA ALA A 43 -12.30 10.66 9.96
C ALA A 43 -12.55 10.89 11.47
N CYS A 44 -13.74 10.56 11.97
CA CYS A 44 -14.09 10.62 13.39
C CYS A 44 -13.80 9.30 14.14
N GLU A 45 -13.55 8.19 13.43
CA GLU A 45 -13.28 6.89 14.04
C GLU A 45 -11.84 6.84 14.60
N GLU A 46 -11.67 6.28 15.81
CA GLU A 46 -10.40 6.30 16.56
C GLU A 46 -9.25 5.60 15.81
N GLU A 47 -9.58 4.54 15.07
CA GLU A 47 -8.63 3.70 14.37
C GLU A 47 -8.33 4.19 12.94
N VAL A 48 -8.97 5.26 12.47
CA VAL A 48 -8.83 5.76 11.09
C VAL A 48 -7.84 6.91 11.03
N GLU A 49 -6.72 6.68 10.34
CA GLU A 49 -5.74 7.73 10.08
C GLU A 49 -6.32 8.80 9.15
N SER A 50 -6.46 10.01 9.68
CA SER A 50 -6.96 11.16 8.94
C SER A 50 -6.19 12.43 9.30
N ARG A 51 -6.20 13.38 8.35
CA ARG A 51 -5.54 14.67 8.50
C ARG A 51 -6.35 15.78 7.85
N LEU A 52 -6.47 16.90 8.53
CA LEU A 52 -7.09 18.11 8.04
C LEU A 52 -6.00 19.17 7.80
N VAL A 53 -5.94 19.71 6.59
CA VAL A 53 -5.01 20.77 6.21
C VAL A 53 -5.81 22.04 5.94
N VAL A 54 -5.50 23.11 6.67
CA VAL A 54 -6.21 24.40 6.58
C VAL A 54 -5.26 25.49 6.13
N GLN A 55 -5.69 26.28 5.16
CA GLN A 55 -4.99 27.48 4.71
C GLN A 55 -5.11 28.56 5.79
N GLU A 56 -3.96 29.12 6.18
CA GLU A 56 -3.89 30.26 7.07
C GLU A 56 -3.22 31.46 6.38
N SER A 57 -3.26 32.61 7.06
CA SER A 57 -2.62 33.86 6.60
C SER A 57 -1.12 33.70 6.24
N HIS A 58 -0.41 32.77 6.87
CA HIS A 58 1.03 32.57 6.69
C HIS A 58 1.43 31.10 6.48
N GLY A 59 0.68 30.36 5.66
CA GLY A 59 1.04 29.01 5.26
C GLY A 59 -0.11 28.02 5.41
N LEU A 60 0.24 26.77 5.68
CA LEU A 60 -0.71 25.70 5.94
C LEU A 60 -0.58 25.27 7.40
N ARG A 61 -1.69 24.86 8.01
CA ARG A 61 -1.71 24.17 9.30
C ARG A 61 -2.26 22.77 9.07
N ALA A 62 -1.66 21.77 9.72
CA ALA A 62 -2.15 20.41 9.72
C ALA A 62 -2.68 20.04 11.12
N GLU A 63 -3.79 19.30 11.15
CA GLU A 63 -4.35 18.66 12.33
C GLU A 63 -4.56 17.18 12.01
N PHE A 64 -4.39 16.31 13.00
CA PHE A 64 -4.53 14.87 12.85
C PHE A 64 -5.74 14.37 13.63
N GLY A 65 -6.42 13.40 13.06
CA GLY A 65 -7.58 12.77 13.69
C GLY A 65 -7.20 11.88 14.90
N PRO A 66 -8.21 11.26 15.53
CA PRO A 66 -9.62 11.34 15.15
C PRO A 66 -10.21 12.75 15.39
N PHE A 67 -11.17 13.14 14.57
CA PHE A 67 -11.88 14.42 14.69
C PHE A 67 -13.24 14.26 15.36
N ASP A 68 -13.78 15.34 15.92
CA ASP A 68 -15.19 15.42 16.29
C ASP A 68 -16.00 16.03 15.15
N GLU A 69 -17.29 15.67 15.03
CA GLU A 69 -18.22 16.33 14.09
C GLU A 69 -18.21 17.86 14.23
N SER A 70 -17.99 18.34 15.46
CA SER A 70 -17.96 19.76 15.78
C SER A 70 -16.72 20.49 15.24
N ASP A 71 -15.65 19.78 14.89
CA ASP A 71 -14.46 20.36 14.25
C ASP A 71 -14.80 20.78 12.81
N PHE A 72 -15.51 19.94 12.07
CA PHE A 72 -15.97 20.27 10.71
C PHE A 72 -16.96 21.45 10.71
N ALA A 73 -17.86 21.51 11.70
CA ALA A 73 -18.80 22.63 11.84
C ALA A 73 -18.11 23.97 12.16
N ARG A 74 -16.87 23.94 12.65
CA ARG A 74 -16.05 25.13 12.95
C ARG A 74 -15.19 25.57 11.76
N LEU A 75 -15.15 24.79 10.67
CA LEU A 75 -14.43 25.17 9.46
C LEU A 75 -15.07 26.43 8.86
N GLY A 76 -14.25 27.47 8.75
CA GLY A 76 -14.67 28.77 8.22
C GLY A 76 -14.64 28.81 6.69
N ALA A 77 -14.56 30.02 6.15
CA ALA A 77 -14.45 30.26 4.70
C ALA A 77 -13.01 30.09 4.16
N GLU A 78 -12.02 29.86 5.03
CA GLU A 78 -10.65 29.63 4.59
C GLU A 78 -10.55 28.27 3.86
N PRO A 79 -9.74 28.16 2.80
CA PRO A 79 -9.56 26.90 2.09
C PRO A 79 -9.03 25.78 2.99
N TRP A 80 -9.55 24.57 2.83
CA TRP A 80 -9.13 23.41 3.62
C TRP A 80 -9.26 22.11 2.84
N THR A 81 -8.60 21.06 3.31
CA THR A 81 -8.66 19.71 2.73
C THR A 81 -8.59 18.67 3.83
N LEU A 82 -9.58 17.77 3.87
CA LEU A 82 -9.56 16.55 4.67
C LEU A 82 -8.95 15.43 3.82
N LEU A 83 -8.04 14.66 4.40
CA LEU A 83 -7.47 13.44 3.82
C LEU A 83 -7.72 12.29 4.79
N VAL A 84 -8.22 11.17 4.28
CA VAL A 84 -8.43 9.93 5.05
C VAL A 84 -7.68 8.82 4.33
N GLN A 85 -6.80 8.14 5.05
CA GLN A 85 -5.96 7.07 4.50
C GLN A 85 -6.74 5.76 4.40
N ALA A 86 -6.31 4.89 3.50
CA ALA A 86 -6.80 3.51 3.38
C ALA A 86 -8.32 3.34 3.44
N VAL A 87 -9.06 4.21 2.77
CA VAL A 87 -10.53 4.18 2.77
C VAL A 87 -11.05 2.91 2.10
N ASP A 88 -10.27 2.30 1.21
CA ASP A 88 -10.53 0.97 0.64
C ASP A 88 -10.64 -0.13 1.69
N HIS A 89 -10.08 0.04 2.89
CA HIS A 89 -10.26 -0.93 3.97
C HIS A 89 -11.70 -0.93 4.53
N PHE A 90 -12.36 0.23 4.50
CA PHE A 90 -13.65 0.45 5.17
C PHE A 90 -14.83 0.51 4.20
N ASP A 91 -14.59 0.95 2.97
CA ASP A 91 -15.63 1.10 1.95
C ASP A 91 -15.40 0.13 0.76
N PRO A 92 -16.30 -0.86 0.55
CA PRO A 92 -16.18 -1.82 -0.55
C PRO A 92 -16.23 -1.21 -1.95
N GLU A 93 -16.91 -0.08 -2.14
CA GLU A 93 -16.96 0.59 -3.45
C GLU A 93 -15.64 1.30 -3.74
N VAL A 94 -14.98 1.87 -2.73
CA VAL A 94 -13.62 2.40 -2.83
C VAL A 94 -12.62 1.27 -3.06
N ALA A 95 -12.73 0.14 -2.35
CA ALA A 95 -11.88 -1.04 -2.60
C ALA A 95 -11.96 -1.54 -4.05
N ALA A 96 -13.16 -1.50 -4.64
CA ALA A 96 -13.38 -1.91 -6.02
C ALA A 96 -12.65 -1.01 -7.05
N LEU A 97 -12.21 0.20 -6.66
CA LEU A 97 -11.38 1.06 -7.51
C LEU A 97 -9.98 0.48 -7.77
N ILE A 98 -9.47 -0.41 -6.92
CA ILE A 98 -8.14 -1.01 -7.08
C ILE A 98 -8.12 -2.00 -8.26
N ALA A 99 -9.21 -2.73 -8.48
CA ALA A 99 -9.25 -3.86 -9.43
C ALA A 99 -8.71 -3.53 -10.84
N PRO A 100 -9.01 -2.37 -11.47
CA PRO A 100 -8.47 -2.01 -12.78
C PRO A 100 -6.97 -1.75 -12.81
N PHE A 101 -6.33 -1.53 -11.66
CA PHE A 101 -4.88 -1.26 -11.54
C PHE A 101 -4.04 -2.52 -11.35
N ARG A 102 -4.68 -3.70 -11.24
CA ARG A 102 -4.01 -5.00 -11.01
C ARG A 102 -3.30 -5.56 -12.26
N PHE A 103 -2.99 -4.70 -13.22
CA PHE A 103 -1.88 -4.91 -14.17
C PHE A 103 -0.52 -4.59 -13.53
N ILE A 104 -0.51 -3.86 -12.40
CA ILE A 104 0.61 -3.74 -11.46
C ILE A 104 0.46 -4.84 -10.40
N PRO A 105 1.55 -5.53 -9.99
CA PRO A 105 1.48 -6.53 -8.92
C PRO A 105 0.95 -5.96 -7.60
N ASP A 106 0.02 -6.66 -6.94
CA ASP A 106 -0.61 -6.25 -5.67
C ASP A 106 0.40 -5.85 -4.59
N TRP A 107 1.58 -6.48 -4.54
CA TRP A 107 2.61 -6.13 -3.55
C TRP A 107 3.07 -4.68 -3.66
N ARG A 108 2.93 -4.04 -4.83
CA ARG A 108 3.25 -2.63 -5.06
C ARG A 108 2.11 -1.69 -4.69
N ILE A 109 0.87 -2.15 -4.60
CA ILE A 109 -0.28 -1.30 -4.24
C ILE A 109 -0.25 -1.10 -2.72
N ASP A 110 -0.44 0.13 -2.26
CA ASP A 110 -0.46 0.42 -0.82
C ASP A 110 -1.90 0.46 -0.29
N ASP A 111 -2.68 1.43 -0.77
CA ASP A 111 -4.06 1.71 -0.36
C ASP A 111 -4.75 2.75 -1.30
N VAL A 112 -5.98 3.15 -0.95
CA VAL A 112 -6.70 4.28 -1.54
C VAL A 112 -6.95 5.35 -0.49
N MET A 113 -6.15 6.42 -0.55
CA MET A 113 -6.41 7.63 0.23
C MET A 113 -7.46 8.49 -0.49
N VAL A 114 -8.45 8.98 0.26
CA VAL A 114 -9.49 9.86 -0.29
C VAL A 114 -9.38 11.23 0.35
N SER A 115 -9.46 12.26 -0.49
CA SER A 115 -9.50 13.65 -0.05
C SER A 115 -10.82 14.31 -0.38
N TYR A 116 -11.26 15.21 0.49
CA TYR A 116 -12.30 16.20 0.24
C TYR A 116 -11.71 17.60 0.46
N ALA A 117 -12.03 18.55 -0.41
CA ALA A 117 -11.54 19.92 -0.30
C ALA A 117 -12.63 20.94 -0.62
N SER A 118 -12.63 22.04 0.14
CA SER A 118 -13.35 23.28 -0.19
C SER A 118 -12.66 24.04 -1.32
N ASP A 119 -13.30 25.08 -1.89
CA ASP A 119 -12.69 25.87 -2.96
C ASP A 119 -11.31 26.43 -2.57
N GLY A 120 -10.34 26.29 -3.48
CA GLY A 120 -8.93 26.64 -3.23
C GLY A 120 -8.17 25.69 -2.30
N GLY A 121 -8.83 24.68 -1.72
CA GLY A 121 -8.24 23.73 -0.79
C GLY A 121 -7.21 22.80 -1.45
N GLY A 122 -6.10 22.59 -0.74
CA GLY A 122 -5.07 21.63 -1.14
C GLY A 122 -4.05 21.42 -0.01
N VAL A 123 -3.04 20.61 -0.31
CA VAL A 123 -1.95 20.28 0.64
C VAL A 123 -0.63 21.00 0.34
N GLY A 124 -0.65 21.94 -0.62
CA GLY A 124 0.52 22.66 -1.10
C GLY A 124 1.38 21.85 -2.08
N ALA A 125 2.39 22.51 -2.64
CA ALA A 125 3.31 21.89 -3.58
C ALA A 125 4.28 20.95 -2.87
N HIS A 126 4.32 19.70 -3.31
CA HIS A 126 5.13 18.64 -2.69
C HIS A 126 5.55 17.60 -3.74
N PHE A 127 6.24 16.56 -3.30
CA PHE A 127 6.56 15.38 -4.10
C PHE A 127 6.56 14.14 -3.22
N ASP A 128 6.25 13.00 -3.82
CA ASP A 128 6.20 11.70 -3.15
C ASP A 128 7.31 10.77 -3.63
N GLN A 129 7.63 9.76 -2.82
CA GLN A 129 8.59 8.70 -3.18
C GLN A 129 7.91 7.47 -3.82
N TYR A 130 6.62 7.60 -4.13
CA TYR A 130 5.81 6.53 -4.67
C TYR A 130 5.07 6.95 -5.94
N ASP A 131 4.66 5.94 -6.70
CA ASP A 131 3.75 6.09 -7.83
C ASP A 131 2.34 6.36 -7.31
N VAL A 132 1.56 7.19 -7.99
CA VAL A 132 0.15 7.45 -7.63
C VAL A 132 -0.72 7.65 -8.86
N PHE A 133 -1.95 7.13 -8.82
CA PHE A 133 -3.04 7.56 -9.71
C PHE A 133 -4.03 8.40 -8.93
N LEU A 134 -4.24 9.63 -9.39
CA LEU A 134 -5.16 10.61 -8.84
C LEU A 134 -6.43 10.62 -9.69
N ILE A 135 -7.50 10.01 -9.18
CA ILE A 135 -8.80 9.94 -9.85
C ILE A 135 -9.68 11.07 -9.35
N GLN A 136 -10.21 11.89 -10.25
CA GLN A 136 -11.14 12.95 -9.88
C GLN A 136 -12.53 12.37 -9.61
N GLY A 137 -13.02 12.56 -8.38
CA GLY A 137 -14.25 11.98 -7.87
C GLY A 137 -15.47 12.89 -7.99
N LEU A 138 -15.51 13.93 -7.17
CA LEU A 138 -16.50 15.00 -7.20
C LEU A 138 -15.82 16.34 -7.49
N GLY A 139 -16.59 17.31 -7.95
CA GLY A 139 -16.08 18.65 -8.25
C GLY A 139 -14.94 18.61 -9.29
N ARG A 140 -14.03 19.58 -9.21
CA ARG A 140 -12.86 19.68 -10.10
C ARG A 140 -11.62 20.02 -9.31
N ARG A 141 -10.46 19.53 -9.75
CA ARG A 141 -9.16 19.88 -9.18
C ARG A 141 -8.23 20.36 -10.28
N ARG A 142 -7.58 21.51 -10.06
CA ARG A 142 -6.45 21.96 -10.86
C ARG A 142 -5.20 21.26 -10.36
N TRP A 143 -4.60 20.45 -11.21
CA TRP A 143 -3.31 19.83 -10.97
C TRP A 143 -2.23 20.57 -11.74
N GLN A 144 -1.20 21.00 -11.02
CA GLN A 144 0.03 21.55 -11.57
C GLN A 144 1.15 20.54 -11.34
N ILE A 145 1.97 20.33 -12.35
CA ILE A 145 3.13 19.43 -12.33
C ILE A 145 4.39 20.26 -12.52
N GLY A 146 5.39 20.02 -11.70
CA GLY A 146 6.72 20.62 -11.81
C GLY A 146 7.79 19.60 -12.18
N GLY A 147 9.05 19.99 -12.01
CA GLY A 147 10.21 19.15 -12.28
C GLY A 147 10.43 18.01 -11.28
N PHE A 148 11.52 17.29 -11.48
CA PHE A 148 11.98 16.24 -10.56
C PHE A 148 12.56 16.83 -9.27
N CYS A 149 12.24 16.19 -8.14
CA CYS A 149 12.66 16.49 -6.80
C CYS A 149 13.17 15.23 -6.09
N ASP A 150 14.07 15.43 -5.13
CA ASP A 150 14.71 14.39 -4.34
C ASP A 150 14.97 14.89 -2.89
N GLN A 151 15.71 14.11 -2.11
CA GLN A 151 16.03 14.45 -0.72
C GLN A 151 16.85 15.75 -0.55
N GLY A 152 17.51 16.23 -1.61
CA GLY A 152 18.25 17.49 -1.61
C GLY A 152 17.41 18.70 -2.01
N SER A 153 16.15 18.51 -2.42
CA SER A 153 15.27 19.59 -2.84
C SER A 153 14.87 20.49 -1.66
N PRO A 154 14.94 21.81 -1.79
CA PRO A 154 14.71 22.73 -0.69
C PRO A 154 13.25 22.72 -0.25
N LEU A 155 13.02 22.62 1.05
CA LEU A 155 11.70 22.56 1.66
C LEU A 155 11.42 23.79 2.52
N ILE A 156 10.13 24.13 2.65
CA ILE A 156 9.66 25.07 3.67
C ILE A 156 9.73 24.33 5.01
N PRO A 157 10.39 24.88 6.04
CA PRO A 157 10.35 24.30 7.38
C PRO A 157 8.90 24.22 7.87
N HIS A 158 8.44 23.01 8.17
CA HIS A 158 7.12 22.73 8.70
C HIS A 158 7.18 21.40 9.46
N ASP A 159 6.50 21.31 10.60
CA ASP A 159 6.59 20.15 11.48
C ASP A 159 5.85 18.93 10.90
N ASP A 160 4.68 19.15 10.28
CA ASP A 160 3.78 18.08 9.82
C ASP A 160 3.66 17.88 8.29
N LEU A 161 4.16 18.81 7.48
CA LEU A 161 3.98 18.82 6.03
C LEU A 161 5.31 18.95 5.31
N ARG A 162 5.46 18.21 4.21
CA ARG A 162 6.65 18.27 3.35
C ARG A 162 6.40 19.16 2.15
N LEU A 163 6.63 20.46 2.31
CA LEU A 163 6.33 21.47 1.28
C LEU A 163 7.59 21.92 0.55
N LEU A 164 7.53 22.02 -0.78
CA LEU A 164 8.61 22.58 -1.59
C LEU A 164 8.75 24.09 -1.34
N ALA A 165 9.98 24.56 -1.11
CA ALA A 165 10.27 25.98 -0.95
C ALA A 165 10.07 26.77 -2.26
N GLU A 166 10.33 26.12 -3.38
CA GLU A 166 10.16 26.67 -4.72
C GLU A 166 9.39 25.66 -5.57
N PHE A 167 8.35 26.12 -6.26
CA PHE A 167 7.57 25.32 -7.18
C PHE A 167 7.32 26.11 -8.46
N GLN A 168 7.71 25.52 -9.59
CA GLN A 168 7.42 26.04 -10.91
C GLN A 168 6.58 25.00 -11.66
N ALA A 169 5.34 25.36 -11.99
CA ALA A 169 4.49 24.54 -12.83
C ALA A 169 5.02 24.53 -14.27
N GLU A 170 5.27 23.34 -14.80
CA GLU A 170 5.61 23.07 -16.19
C GLU A 170 4.38 22.67 -17.00
N GLU A 171 3.48 21.89 -16.39
CA GLU A 171 2.20 21.49 -16.97
C GLU A 171 1.05 21.75 -15.98
N GLU A 172 -0.13 22.08 -16.51
CA GLU A 172 -1.33 22.34 -15.70
C GLU A 172 -2.59 21.82 -16.40
N TRP A 173 -3.46 21.19 -15.63
CA TRP A 173 -4.78 20.77 -16.08
C TRP A 173 -5.84 20.93 -15.00
N VAL A 174 -7.07 21.20 -15.40
CA VAL A 174 -8.25 20.99 -14.54
C VAL A 174 -8.83 19.63 -14.89
N LEU A 175 -8.96 18.75 -13.89
CA LEU A 175 -9.60 17.44 -14.02
C LEU A 175 -11.07 17.54 -13.66
N GLU A 176 -11.90 16.80 -14.40
CA GLU A 176 -13.33 16.62 -14.18
C GLU A 176 -13.63 15.20 -13.69
N PRO A 177 -14.80 14.93 -13.06
CA PRO A 177 -15.14 13.61 -12.54
C PRO A 177 -14.93 12.49 -13.56
N GLY A 178 -14.18 11.47 -13.18
CA GLY A 178 -13.79 10.34 -14.05
C GLY A 178 -12.50 10.54 -14.85
N ASP A 179 -11.87 11.72 -14.81
CA ASP A 179 -10.50 11.90 -15.26
C ASP A 179 -9.50 11.30 -14.25
N MET A 180 -8.31 10.94 -14.75
CA MET A 180 -7.25 10.37 -13.94
C MET A 180 -5.89 10.97 -14.32
N LEU A 181 -5.06 11.27 -13.32
CA LEU A 181 -3.68 11.71 -13.49
C LEU A 181 -2.73 10.72 -12.82
N TYR A 182 -1.79 10.18 -13.59
CA TYR A 182 -0.67 9.41 -13.06
C TYR A 182 0.52 10.32 -12.78
N ILE A 183 1.17 10.15 -11.62
CA ILE A 183 2.40 10.84 -11.25
C ILE A 183 3.43 9.80 -10.75
N PRO A 184 4.64 9.72 -11.36
CA PRO A 184 5.71 8.85 -10.87
C PRO A 184 6.45 9.48 -9.67
N PRO A 185 7.24 8.68 -8.91
CA PRO A 185 8.03 9.15 -7.79
C PRO A 185 8.94 10.34 -8.16
N GLY A 186 9.08 11.26 -7.22
CA GLY A 186 9.98 12.41 -7.33
C GLY A 186 9.44 13.55 -8.19
N ILE A 187 8.28 13.43 -8.84
CA ILE A 187 7.73 14.55 -9.62
C ILE A 187 6.95 15.51 -8.71
N ALA A 188 7.37 16.77 -8.70
CA ALA A 188 6.70 17.82 -7.96
C ALA A 188 5.28 18.04 -8.48
N HIS A 189 4.33 18.23 -7.57
CA HIS A 189 2.94 18.46 -7.94
C HIS A 189 2.19 19.28 -6.90
N ASN A 190 1.13 19.96 -7.36
CA ASN A 190 0.27 20.80 -6.53
C ASN A 190 -1.19 20.69 -7.02
N GLY A 191 -2.06 20.21 -6.14
CA GLY A 191 -3.47 19.97 -6.44
C GLY A 191 -4.38 20.94 -5.69
N ILE A 192 -5.06 21.83 -6.41
CA ILE A 192 -5.91 22.88 -5.84
C ILE A 192 -7.35 22.64 -6.28
N ALA A 193 -8.28 22.51 -5.33
CA ALA A 193 -9.71 22.38 -5.63
C ALA A 193 -10.24 23.62 -6.36
N VAL A 194 -11.20 23.40 -7.29
CA VAL A 194 -11.85 24.45 -8.08
C VAL A 194 -13.35 24.36 -7.91
N GLY A 195 -13.89 25.24 -7.07
CA GLY A 195 -15.23 25.14 -6.49
C GLY A 195 -15.24 24.21 -5.27
N ASP A 196 -16.38 24.22 -4.58
CA ASP A 196 -16.62 23.33 -3.44
C ASP A 196 -16.92 21.88 -3.88
N ASP A 197 -16.93 20.97 -2.91
CA ASP A 197 -17.21 19.55 -3.09
C ASP A 197 -16.22 18.83 -4.02
N CYS A 198 -14.94 19.16 -3.91
CA CYS A 198 -13.88 18.49 -4.65
C CYS A 198 -13.43 17.22 -3.93
N MET A 199 -13.63 16.05 -4.54
CA MET A 199 -13.07 14.78 -4.04
C MET A 199 -12.05 14.18 -5.00
N THR A 200 -10.97 13.63 -4.45
CA THR A 200 -9.94 12.91 -5.22
C THR A 200 -9.61 11.59 -4.53
N TYR A 201 -9.57 10.52 -5.32
CA TYR A 201 -9.16 9.17 -4.88
C TYR A 201 -7.73 8.93 -5.37
N SER A 202 -6.82 8.71 -4.43
CA SER A 202 -5.40 8.51 -4.67
C SER A 202 -5.07 7.03 -4.53
N ILE A 203 -4.92 6.33 -5.64
CA ILE A 203 -4.43 4.94 -5.63
C ILE A 203 -2.93 4.99 -5.42
N GLY A 204 -2.53 4.81 -4.16
CA GLY A 204 -1.14 4.85 -3.72
C GLY A 204 -0.42 3.55 -4.01
N PHE A 205 0.86 3.65 -4.33
CA PHE A 205 1.76 2.50 -4.41
C PHE A 205 2.83 2.62 -3.35
N ARG A 206 3.48 1.52 -3.04
CA ARG A 206 4.63 1.46 -2.15
C ARG A 206 5.86 0.99 -2.89
N ALA A 207 7.00 1.48 -2.44
CA ALA A 207 8.32 1.09 -2.89
C ALA A 207 9.25 1.18 -1.68
N PRO A 208 9.49 0.07 -0.95
CA PRO A 208 10.36 0.10 0.22
C PRO A 208 11.77 0.50 -0.21
N SER A 209 12.40 1.35 0.59
CA SER A 209 13.77 1.78 0.39
C SER A 209 14.76 0.67 0.73
N VAL A 210 15.97 0.76 0.20
CA VAL A 210 17.06 -0.18 0.56
C VAL A 210 17.36 -0.13 2.06
N ALA A 211 17.27 1.04 2.68
CA ALA A 211 17.53 1.20 4.11
C ALA A 211 16.49 0.47 4.97
N GLU A 212 15.20 0.61 4.64
CA GLU A 212 14.11 -0.11 5.31
C GLU A 212 14.24 -1.62 5.14
N MET A 213 14.46 -2.09 3.90
CA MET A 213 14.63 -3.52 3.62
C MET A 213 15.86 -4.10 4.33
N LEU A 214 16.98 -3.37 4.34
CA LEU A 214 18.20 -3.85 5.00
C LEU A 214 18.04 -3.92 6.52
N GLY A 215 17.40 -2.91 7.13
CA GLY A 215 17.16 -2.90 8.58
C GLY A 215 16.32 -4.10 9.01
N ASP A 216 15.15 -4.26 8.40
CA ASP A 216 14.18 -5.31 8.76
C ASP A 216 14.70 -6.72 8.40
N TYR A 217 15.39 -6.88 7.26
CA TYR A 217 15.98 -8.17 6.91
C TYR A 217 17.13 -8.58 7.83
N CYS A 218 17.95 -7.62 8.30
CA CYS A 218 18.98 -7.89 9.29
C CYS A 218 18.36 -8.39 10.61
N ASP A 219 17.26 -7.78 11.07
CA ASP A 219 16.56 -8.22 12.27
C ASP A 219 16.02 -9.66 12.11
N HIS A 220 15.42 -9.99 10.96
CA HIS A 220 14.99 -11.35 10.63
C HIS A 220 16.15 -12.38 10.63
N ILE A 221 17.30 -12.04 10.03
CA ILE A 221 18.47 -12.92 10.04
C ILE A 221 18.97 -13.12 11.47
N ILE A 222 19.05 -12.05 12.27
CA ILE A 222 19.52 -12.12 13.67
C ILE A 222 18.64 -13.06 14.49
N GLU A 223 17.32 -13.00 14.34
CA GLU A 223 16.37 -13.87 15.04
C GLU A 223 16.51 -15.36 14.66
N THR A 224 16.84 -15.64 13.40
CA THR A 224 16.94 -17.01 12.87
C THR A 224 18.36 -17.59 12.92
N MET A 225 19.36 -16.79 13.29
CA MET A 225 20.77 -17.20 13.29
C MET A 225 21.07 -18.20 14.40
N VAL A 226 21.06 -19.49 14.07
CA VAL A 226 21.36 -20.59 15.02
C VAL A 226 22.84 -20.70 15.36
N LYS A 227 23.73 -20.27 14.46
CA LYS A 227 25.20 -20.35 14.64
C LYS A 227 25.79 -18.97 14.83
N ASP A 228 26.40 -18.77 15.99
CA ASP A 228 27.26 -17.61 16.27
C ASP A 228 28.61 -17.79 15.56
N GLU A 229 28.63 -17.58 14.23
CA GLU A 229 29.86 -17.63 13.44
C GLU A 229 30.77 -16.45 13.80
N ARG A 230 31.93 -16.77 14.38
CA ARG A 230 32.89 -15.76 14.83
C ARG A 230 34.06 -15.67 13.85
N TYR A 231 34.54 -14.44 13.65
CA TYR A 231 35.78 -14.20 12.91
C TYR A 231 36.92 -15.00 13.54
N GLY A 232 37.73 -15.63 12.70
CA GLY A 232 38.88 -16.41 13.12
C GLY A 232 40.02 -16.37 12.11
N ASP A 233 41.22 -16.10 12.59
CA ASP A 233 42.44 -15.92 11.82
C ASP A 233 43.60 -16.80 12.34
N PRO A 234 43.46 -18.13 12.34
CA PRO A 234 44.52 -19.04 12.78
C PRO A 234 45.82 -18.92 11.96
N GLY A 235 45.77 -18.25 10.80
CA GLY A 235 46.92 -17.93 9.95
C GLY A 235 47.47 -16.51 10.10
N LEU A 236 47.13 -15.79 11.18
CA LEU A 236 47.59 -14.42 11.41
C LEU A 236 49.13 -14.36 11.44
N THR A 237 49.70 -13.49 10.60
CA THR A 237 51.13 -13.16 10.59
C THR A 237 51.35 -11.82 11.29
N GLY A 238 52.55 -11.60 11.84
CA GLY A 238 52.91 -10.31 12.43
C GLY A 238 52.82 -9.17 11.40
N GLN A 239 52.45 -7.98 11.87
CA GLN A 239 52.36 -6.75 11.07
C GLN A 239 53.28 -5.67 11.65
N ASP A 240 53.82 -4.80 10.79
CA ASP A 240 54.76 -3.76 11.18
C ASP A 240 54.10 -2.65 12.02
N ASN A 241 52.84 -2.34 11.73
CA ASN A 241 52.04 -1.36 12.47
C ASN A 241 50.86 -2.05 13.19
N ALA A 242 50.90 -2.10 14.52
CA ALA A 242 49.85 -2.71 15.33
C ALA A 242 48.47 -2.05 15.21
N GLY A 243 48.39 -0.79 14.75
CA GLY A 243 47.12 -0.09 14.53
C GLY A 243 46.50 -0.32 13.14
N GLU A 244 47.16 -1.06 12.26
CA GLU A 244 46.64 -1.37 10.92
C GLU A 244 45.55 -2.45 11.00
N ILE A 245 44.41 -2.18 10.35
CA ILE A 245 43.43 -3.22 10.02
C ILE A 245 43.75 -3.66 8.59
N GLY A 246 44.47 -4.78 8.47
CA GLY A 246 44.94 -5.26 7.17
C GLY A 246 43.79 -5.58 6.21
N ALA A 247 44.02 -5.37 4.91
CA ALA A 247 43.02 -5.57 3.86
C ALA A 247 42.37 -6.97 3.92
N HIS A 248 43.15 -8.01 4.21
CA HIS A 248 42.64 -9.37 4.36
C HIS A 248 41.62 -9.52 5.51
N ALA A 249 41.79 -8.79 6.62
CA ALA A 249 40.82 -8.81 7.71
C ALA A 249 39.52 -8.12 7.28
N ILE A 250 39.60 -6.97 6.61
CA ILE A 250 38.44 -6.27 6.03
C ILE A 250 37.70 -7.16 5.03
N ASP A 251 38.40 -7.79 4.09
CA ASP A 251 37.81 -8.66 3.08
C ASP A 251 37.06 -9.83 3.70
N ARG A 252 37.65 -10.46 4.73
CA ARG A 252 37.01 -11.58 5.43
C ARG A 252 35.80 -11.15 6.24
N LEU A 253 35.89 -10.05 6.99
CA LEU A 253 34.75 -9.50 7.74
C LEU A 253 33.60 -9.10 6.81
N HIS A 254 33.92 -8.44 5.70
CA HIS A 254 32.92 -8.07 4.68
C HIS A 254 32.30 -9.32 4.04
N ALA A 255 33.09 -10.34 3.70
CA ALA A 255 32.58 -11.59 3.15
C ALA A 255 31.66 -12.35 4.13
N MET A 256 31.94 -12.30 5.44
CA MET A 256 31.04 -12.86 6.46
C MET A 256 29.68 -12.16 6.45
N MET A 257 29.67 -10.82 6.43
CA MET A 257 28.43 -10.03 6.39
C MET A 257 27.64 -10.27 5.09
N VAL A 258 28.31 -10.24 3.94
CA VAL A 258 27.68 -10.50 2.64
C VAL A 258 27.16 -11.93 2.56
N GLY A 259 27.90 -12.90 3.11
CA GLY A 259 27.49 -14.30 3.16
C GLY A 259 26.17 -14.46 3.92
N ALA A 260 26.03 -13.82 5.09
CA ALA A 260 24.81 -13.84 5.88
C ALA A 260 23.60 -13.25 5.12
N LEU A 261 23.82 -12.22 4.30
CA LEU A 261 22.77 -11.56 3.50
C LEU A 261 22.47 -12.25 2.15
N SER A 262 23.20 -13.31 1.79
CA SER A 262 23.19 -13.86 0.42
C SER A 262 22.15 -14.95 0.16
N ASP A 263 21.43 -15.42 1.18
CA ASP A 263 20.41 -16.46 1.00
C ASP A 263 19.15 -15.89 0.35
N LYS A 264 19.06 -16.07 -0.98
CA LYS A 264 17.92 -15.60 -1.77
C LYS A 264 16.60 -16.29 -1.40
N ALA A 265 16.62 -17.54 -0.95
CA ALA A 265 15.40 -18.27 -0.61
C ALA A 265 14.82 -17.77 0.71
N ASP A 266 15.69 -17.53 1.68
CA ASP A 266 15.34 -16.88 2.94
C ASP A 266 14.83 -15.44 2.70
N PHE A 267 15.56 -14.64 1.91
CA PHE A 267 15.12 -13.29 1.52
C PHE A 267 13.73 -13.29 0.86
N ALA A 268 13.43 -14.24 -0.02
CA ALA A 268 12.13 -14.33 -0.66
C ALA A 268 10.99 -14.63 0.33
N ARG A 269 11.26 -15.46 1.36
CA ARG A 269 10.30 -15.75 2.43
C ARG A 269 10.11 -14.55 3.34
N TRP A 270 11.21 -13.95 3.81
CA TRP A 270 11.19 -12.71 4.58
C TRP A 270 10.39 -11.62 3.87
N PHE A 271 10.67 -11.38 2.58
CA PHE A 271 9.97 -10.36 1.82
C PHE A 271 8.47 -10.65 1.70
N GLY A 272 8.08 -11.93 1.58
CA GLY A 272 6.68 -12.36 1.62
C GLY A 272 6.00 -12.02 2.96
N HIS A 273 6.67 -12.30 4.08
CA HIS A 273 6.22 -11.90 5.42
C HIS A 273 6.07 -10.39 5.54
N TYR A 274 7.18 -9.65 5.34
CA TYR A 274 7.25 -8.20 5.40
C TYR A 274 6.15 -7.53 4.56
N ASN A 275 5.98 -7.98 3.32
CA ASN A 275 5.03 -7.39 2.39
C ASN A 275 3.56 -7.70 2.71
N SER A 276 3.28 -8.82 3.40
CA SER A 276 1.92 -9.25 3.77
C SER A 276 1.48 -8.78 5.16
N LEU A 277 2.33 -8.05 5.89
CA LEU A 277 1.96 -7.40 7.15
C LEU A 277 0.79 -6.42 6.93
N PRO A 278 -0.21 -6.40 7.84
CA PRO A 278 -1.30 -5.43 7.77
C PRO A 278 -0.75 -4.00 7.88
N LYS A 279 -1.40 -3.05 7.19
CA LYS A 279 -1.02 -1.63 7.28
C LYS A 279 -1.27 -1.06 8.69
N TYR A 280 -2.40 -1.44 9.30
CA TYR A 280 -2.76 -1.09 10.68
C TYR A 280 -2.83 -2.37 11.52
N PRO A 281 -1.78 -2.72 12.28
CA PRO A 281 -1.74 -3.97 13.04
C PRO A 281 -2.71 -4.00 14.23
N ASP A 282 -3.10 -2.84 14.75
CA ASP A 282 -4.01 -2.72 15.89
C ASP A 282 -5.50 -2.80 15.49
N MET A 283 -5.80 -2.84 14.20
CA MET A 283 -7.16 -2.90 13.68
C MET A 283 -7.69 -4.34 13.68
N ASP A 284 -8.79 -4.57 14.40
CA ASP A 284 -9.41 -5.89 14.52
C ASP A 284 -10.44 -6.14 13.41
N TRP A 285 -10.05 -6.98 12.45
CA TRP A 285 -10.91 -7.45 11.37
C TRP A 285 -11.51 -8.83 11.63
N THR A 286 -11.33 -9.38 12.83
CA THR A 286 -11.76 -10.75 13.14
C THR A 286 -13.28 -10.84 13.31
N ALA A 287 -13.85 -12.01 13.00
CA ALA A 287 -15.26 -12.25 13.25
C ALA A 287 -15.54 -12.33 14.76
N GLU A 288 -16.68 -11.78 15.20
CA GLU A 288 -17.13 -11.85 16.60
C GLU A 288 -17.10 -13.27 17.20
N LYS A 289 -17.27 -14.28 16.35
CA LYS A 289 -17.18 -15.69 16.73
C LYS A 289 -16.19 -16.41 15.83
N ALA A 290 -15.22 -17.05 16.47
CA ALA A 290 -14.27 -17.91 15.79
C ALA A 290 -14.98 -19.02 14.98
N PHE A 291 -14.53 -19.17 13.74
CA PHE A 291 -14.93 -20.27 12.87
C PHE A 291 -14.33 -21.59 13.37
N THR A 292 -15.15 -22.62 13.28
CA THR A 292 -14.76 -24.02 13.51
C THR A 292 -14.77 -24.76 12.19
N THR A 293 -14.10 -25.91 12.10
CA THR A 293 -14.17 -26.77 10.90
C THR A 293 -15.62 -27.06 10.48
N LYS A 294 -16.52 -27.24 11.46
CA LYS A 294 -17.94 -27.49 11.21
C LYS A 294 -18.63 -26.29 10.56
N SER A 295 -18.39 -25.06 11.04
CA SER A 295 -19.00 -23.86 10.46
C SER A 295 -18.40 -23.52 9.09
N LEU A 296 -17.09 -23.69 8.91
CA LEU A 296 -16.43 -23.59 7.61
C LEU A 296 -17.10 -24.49 6.56
N ILE A 297 -17.22 -25.79 6.85
CA ILE A 297 -17.85 -26.75 5.94
C ILE A 297 -19.30 -26.35 5.66
N GLY A 298 -20.07 -26.03 6.70
CA GLY A 298 -21.48 -25.67 6.55
C GLY A 298 -21.72 -24.42 5.69
N ARG A 299 -20.84 -23.41 5.75
CA ARG A 299 -20.94 -22.21 4.89
C ARG A 299 -20.69 -22.53 3.42
N LEU A 300 -19.62 -23.26 3.15
CA LEU A 300 -19.23 -23.62 1.78
C LEU A 300 -20.21 -24.62 1.12
N GLU A 301 -20.69 -25.63 1.86
CA GLU A 301 -21.77 -26.53 1.39
C GLU A 301 -23.09 -25.79 1.17
N GLY A 302 -23.31 -24.70 1.91
CA GLY A 302 -24.43 -23.78 1.73
C GLY A 302 -24.32 -22.85 0.50
N GLY A 303 -23.22 -22.93 -0.25
CA GLY A 303 -23.01 -22.15 -1.47
C GLY A 303 -22.36 -20.78 -1.24
N ALA A 304 -21.88 -20.48 -0.03
CA ALA A 304 -21.11 -19.25 0.20
C ALA A 304 -19.80 -19.27 -0.58
N TYR A 305 -19.37 -18.11 -1.06
CA TYR A 305 -18.05 -17.93 -1.65
C TYR A 305 -17.12 -17.18 -0.68
N VAL A 306 -15.82 -17.37 -0.87
CA VAL A 306 -14.80 -16.69 -0.07
C VAL A 306 -14.53 -15.32 -0.69
N ILE A 307 -14.51 -14.30 0.16
CA ILE A 307 -14.06 -12.95 -0.19
C ILE A 307 -12.81 -12.61 0.61
N ARG A 308 -11.84 -11.94 -0.04
CA ARG A 308 -10.69 -11.36 0.63
C ARG A 308 -11.12 -10.09 1.35
N ASN A 309 -10.66 -9.88 2.58
CA ASN A 309 -10.80 -8.58 3.23
C ASN A 309 -9.93 -7.55 2.49
N PRO A 310 -10.47 -6.41 2.03
CA PRO A 310 -9.69 -5.34 1.40
C PRO A 310 -8.47 -4.88 2.22
N ALA A 311 -8.58 -4.88 3.55
CA ALA A 311 -7.49 -4.51 4.46
C ALA A 311 -6.38 -5.57 4.56
N ALA A 312 -6.62 -6.78 4.06
CA ALA A 312 -5.68 -7.87 4.14
C ALA A 312 -4.76 -7.91 2.91
N ARG A 313 -3.45 -7.96 3.18
CA ARG A 313 -2.43 -8.11 2.14
C ARG A 313 -2.13 -9.59 1.93
N THR A 314 -2.32 -10.05 0.69
CA THR A 314 -2.00 -11.42 0.27
C THR A 314 -1.02 -11.42 -0.89
N ALA A 315 -0.06 -12.33 -0.86
CA ALA A 315 0.91 -12.54 -1.92
C ALA A 315 1.31 -14.02 -1.98
N PHE A 316 1.93 -14.46 -3.07
CA PHE A 316 2.53 -15.78 -3.12
C PHE A 316 3.82 -15.79 -3.93
N ILE A 317 4.66 -16.80 -3.68
CA ILE A 317 5.80 -17.14 -4.53
C ILE A 317 5.66 -18.58 -5.02
N GLU A 318 6.14 -18.84 -6.24
CA GLU A 318 6.24 -20.18 -6.82
C GLU A 318 7.32 -20.99 -6.11
N THR A 319 7.00 -22.21 -5.69
CA THR A 319 7.99 -23.15 -5.11
C THR A 319 8.29 -24.33 -6.04
N GLY A 320 7.58 -24.45 -7.17
CA GLY A 320 7.80 -25.44 -8.22
C GLY A 320 6.71 -26.52 -8.26
N GLY A 321 6.57 -27.22 -9.40
CA GLY A 321 5.57 -28.29 -9.54
C GLY A 321 4.10 -27.82 -9.52
N GLY A 322 3.85 -26.50 -9.53
CA GLY A 322 2.52 -25.89 -9.36
C GLY A 322 2.24 -25.43 -7.93
N ASP A 323 3.10 -25.81 -6.98
CA ASP A 323 3.01 -25.43 -5.57
C ASP A 323 3.42 -23.98 -5.36
N VAL A 324 2.89 -23.38 -4.30
CA VAL A 324 3.17 -22.00 -3.91
C VAL A 324 3.39 -21.88 -2.42
N MET A 325 4.14 -20.85 -2.00
CA MET A 325 4.10 -20.35 -0.64
C MET A 325 3.18 -19.14 -0.61
N LEU A 326 2.05 -19.25 0.08
CA LEU A 326 1.11 -18.15 0.32
C LEU A 326 1.61 -17.32 1.51
N PHE A 327 1.59 -16.01 1.38
CA PHE A 327 1.81 -15.05 2.46
C PHE A 327 0.55 -14.23 2.70
N ALA A 328 0.08 -14.20 3.94
CA ALA A 328 -1.11 -13.46 4.32
C ALA A 328 -1.05 -13.05 5.79
N GLY A 329 -1.27 -11.77 6.09
CA GLY A 329 -1.23 -11.26 7.47
C GLY A 329 0.11 -11.48 8.17
N GLY A 330 1.22 -11.40 7.43
CA GLY A 330 2.57 -11.65 7.95
C GLY A 330 2.89 -13.12 8.22
N GLN A 331 2.04 -14.07 7.82
CA GLN A 331 2.26 -15.51 7.97
C GLN A 331 2.52 -16.17 6.63
N GLU A 332 3.16 -17.34 6.64
CA GLU A 332 3.40 -18.15 5.45
C GLU A 332 2.68 -19.50 5.53
N PHE A 333 2.22 -20.00 4.37
CA PHE A 333 1.54 -21.28 4.24
C PHE A 333 2.06 -21.99 2.99
N ALA A 334 2.64 -23.18 3.18
CA ALA A 334 2.97 -24.05 2.06
C ALA A 334 1.67 -24.61 1.45
N CYS A 335 1.45 -24.34 0.17
CA CYS A 335 0.23 -24.71 -0.53
C CYS A 335 0.55 -25.62 -1.71
N THR A 336 -0.07 -26.80 -1.72
CA THR A 336 0.05 -27.79 -2.80
C THR A 336 -1.33 -28.11 -3.37
N GLY A 337 -1.39 -28.72 -4.56
CA GLY A 337 -2.64 -29.23 -5.15
C GLY A 337 -3.78 -28.18 -5.20
N HIS A 338 -4.95 -28.52 -4.65
CA HIS A 338 -6.11 -27.61 -4.64
C HIS A 338 -5.90 -26.37 -3.76
N LEU A 339 -5.11 -26.48 -2.69
CA LEU A 339 -4.78 -25.34 -1.85
C LEU A 339 -3.90 -24.34 -2.61
N ALA A 340 -2.99 -24.80 -3.48
CA ALA A 340 -2.20 -23.92 -4.34
C ALA A 340 -3.08 -23.17 -5.36
N ILE A 341 -4.08 -23.85 -5.93
CA ILE A 341 -5.06 -23.23 -6.84
C ILE A 341 -5.86 -22.16 -6.11
N PHE A 342 -6.34 -22.46 -4.90
CA PHE A 342 -7.05 -21.51 -4.05
C PHE A 342 -6.19 -20.31 -3.67
N ALA A 343 -4.93 -20.51 -3.25
CA ALA A 343 -4.02 -19.43 -2.89
C ALA A 343 -3.80 -18.44 -4.05
N ARG A 344 -3.65 -18.95 -5.28
CA ARG A 344 -3.56 -18.12 -6.49
C ARG A 344 -4.83 -17.33 -6.76
N ALA A 345 -5.99 -17.98 -6.62
CA ALA A 345 -7.28 -17.33 -6.79
C ALA A 345 -7.49 -16.21 -5.75
N LEU A 346 -7.18 -16.50 -4.48
CA LEU A 346 -7.25 -15.53 -3.38
C LEU A 346 -6.33 -14.33 -3.58
N CYS A 347 -5.12 -14.56 -4.11
CA CYS A 347 -4.19 -13.47 -4.42
C CYS A 347 -4.53 -12.77 -5.75
N GLY A 348 -5.32 -13.39 -6.63
CA GLY A 348 -5.62 -12.89 -7.98
C GLY A 348 -6.94 -12.15 -8.10
N ASP A 349 -7.88 -12.34 -7.18
CA ASP A 349 -9.21 -11.73 -7.20
C ASP A 349 -9.72 -11.49 -5.75
N MET A 350 -10.62 -10.54 -5.59
CA MET A 350 -11.32 -10.30 -4.32
C MET A 350 -12.23 -11.46 -3.95
N ARG A 351 -12.71 -12.23 -4.94
CA ARG A 351 -13.50 -13.43 -4.74
C ARG A 351 -12.67 -14.67 -5.11
N ALA A 352 -12.59 -15.62 -4.19
CA ALA A 352 -11.98 -16.93 -4.44
C ALA A 352 -13.03 -18.04 -4.31
N GLU A 353 -13.04 -18.96 -5.27
CA GLU A 353 -13.86 -20.16 -5.19
C GLU A 353 -13.20 -21.20 -4.29
N ALA A 354 -13.92 -21.66 -3.28
CA ALA A 354 -13.53 -22.75 -2.40
C ALA A 354 -14.40 -23.97 -2.69
N GLY A 355 -14.01 -24.74 -3.70
CA GLY A 355 -14.76 -25.92 -4.17
C GLY A 355 -14.74 -27.10 -3.21
N SER A 356 -15.54 -28.12 -3.50
CA SER A 356 -15.64 -29.35 -2.71
C SER A 356 -14.31 -30.12 -2.61
N GLU A 357 -13.44 -29.99 -3.61
CA GLU A 357 -12.11 -30.59 -3.63
C GLU A 357 -11.17 -29.97 -2.57
N LEU A 358 -11.22 -28.64 -2.42
CA LEU A 358 -10.49 -27.92 -1.37
C LEU A 358 -11.02 -28.30 0.03
N LEU A 359 -12.33 -28.53 0.15
CA LEU A 359 -12.94 -29.03 1.38
C LEU A 359 -12.64 -30.52 1.67
N ALA A 360 -12.31 -31.32 0.66
CA ALA A 360 -11.90 -32.70 0.88
C ALA A 360 -10.46 -32.77 1.40
N ASP A 361 -9.65 -31.77 1.08
CA ASP A 361 -8.26 -31.63 1.51
C ASP A 361 -8.17 -31.36 3.02
N GLN A 362 -7.39 -32.20 3.71
CA GLN A 362 -7.18 -32.10 5.16
C GLN A 362 -6.15 -31.03 5.53
N GLU A 363 -5.24 -30.69 4.62
CA GLU A 363 -4.23 -29.64 4.81
C GLU A 363 -4.82 -28.25 4.51
N ALA A 364 -5.83 -28.16 3.65
CA ALA A 364 -6.49 -26.90 3.33
C ALA A 364 -7.35 -26.33 4.48
N LYS A 365 -8.05 -27.19 5.24
CA LYS A 365 -8.99 -26.72 6.29
C LYS A 365 -8.31 -25.91 7.40
N PRO A 366 -7.17 -26.34 7.98
CA PRO A 366 -6.46 -25.54 8.96
C PRO A 366 -6.07 -24.17 8.40
N VAL A 367 -5.57 -24.11 7.16
CA VAL A 367 -5.19 -22.85 6.51
C VAL A 367 -6.41 -21.93 6.36
N LEU A 368 -7.51 -22.43 5.79
CA LEU A 368 -8.75 -21.65 5.64
C LEU A 368 -9.29 -21.15 6.99
N LEU A 369 -9.25 -21.97 8.04
CA LEU A 369 -9.66 -21.57 9.38
C LEU A 369 -8.76 -20.49 9.97
N THR A 370 -7.45 -20.58 9.77
CA THR A 370 -6.50 -19.54 10.18
C THR A 370 -6.81 -18.23 9.48
N LEU A 371 -6.96 -18.25 8.15
CA LEU A 371 -7.27 -17.05 7.36
C LEU A 371 -8.62 -16.42 7.76
N LEU A 372 -9.66 -17.23 8.00
CA LEU A 372 -10.97 -16.75 8.47
C LEU A 372 -10.88 -16.12 9.87
N ASN A 373 -10.21 -16.78 10.80
CA ASN A 373 -10.14 -16.34 12.19
C ASN A 373 -9.20 -15.15 12.40
N GLN A 374 -8.35 -14.84 11.42
CA GLN A 374 -7.52 -13.64 11.38
C GLN A 374 -8.16 -12.50 10.59
N GLY A 375 -9.40 -12.67 10.09
CA GLY A 375 -10.07 -11.64 9.30
C GLY A 375 -9.46 -11.39 7.92
N ILE A 376 -8.60 -12.27 7.42
CA ILE A 376 -7.96 -12.15 6.10
C ILE A 376 -8.98 -12.46 4.99
N ILE A 377 -9.86 -13.43 5.26
CA ILE A 377 -10.96 -13.80 4.38
C ILE A 377 -12.27 -13.84 5.16
N ALA A 378 -13.37 -13.66 4.46
CA ALA A 378 -14.72 -13.79 4.98
C ALA A 378 -15.62 -14.57 4.00
N PHE A 379 -16.86 -14.85 4.41
CA PHE A 379 -17.87 -15.43 3.53
C PHE A 379 -18.86 -14.37 3.08
N SER A 380 -19.22 -14.41 1.80
CA SER A 380 -20.39 -13.72 1.28
C SER A 380 -21.43 -14.74 0.83
N ASP A 381 -22.70 -14.40 1.03
CA ASP A 381 -23.82 -15.22 0.58
C ASP A 381 -24.02 -15.06 -0.95
N PRO A 382 -24.52 -16.11 -1.64
CA PRO A 382 -24.67 -16.14 -3.09
C PRO A 382 -25.59 -15.09 -3.71
#